data_AF-A0A8I2YPH6-F1
#
_entry.id   AF-A0A8I2YPH6-F1
#
_cell.length_a   1.000
_cell.length_b   1.000
_cell.length_c   1.000
_cell.angle_alpha   90.00
_cell.angle_beta   90.00
_cell.angle_gamma   90.00
#
_symmetry.space_group_name_H-M   'P 1'
#
loop_
_entity.id
_entity.type
_entity.pdbx_description
1 polymer ?
#
loop_
_entity_poly.entity_id
_entity_poly.type
_entity_poly.pdbx_seq_one_letter_code
_entity_poly.pdbx_strand_id
1 'polypeptide(L)'
;MEFLLNLPAPPITCRCVTVHGDDCGAILPADRILVSKHLRDEHALGGGNSKQRVTCPWRDCSRHVLRESLIRHVLSTHLRLLTWVCPACLKVFARRGTAHKCQPGGEMLPH
;
A
#
# COMPACT_ATOMS: atom_id res chain seq x y z
N MET A 1 34.22 -10.88 -8.77
CA MET A 1 33.09 -10.60 -9.68
C MET A 1 31.81 -10.77 -8.88
N GLU A 2 31.39 -9.70 -8.21
CA GLU A 2 30.23 -9.70 -7.31
C GLU A 2 28.98 -9.29 -8.10
N PHE A 3 28.31 -10.26 -8.73
CA PHE A 3 27.03 -10.06 -9.43
C PHE A 3 25.84 -10.29 -8.49
N LEU A 4 25.78 -9.58 -7.35
CA LEU A 4 24.67 -9.72 -6.40
C LEU A 4 23.96 -8.39 -6.10
N LEU A 5 23.74 -7.52 -7.09
CA LEU A 5 22.98 -6.29 -6.87
C LEU A 5 22.10 -5.96 -8.09
N ASN A 6 20.90 -6.54 -8.15
CA ASN A 6 19.65 -6.00 -8.74
C ASN A 6 18.64 -7.14 -9.02
N LEU A 7 18.21 -7.87 -7.98
CA LEU A 7 17.02 -8.69 -8.15
C LEU A 7 15.81 -7.74 -8.15
N PRO A 8 15.05 -7.59 -9.25
CA PRO A 8 13.86 -6.75 -9.25
C PRO A 8 12.93 -7.22 -8.14
N ALA A 9 12.36 -6.26 -7.40
CA ALA A 9 11.38 -6.57 -6.38
C ALA A 9 10.26 -7.44 -6.99
N PRO A 10 9.80 -8.48 -6.27
CA PRO A 10 8.82 -9.41 -6.81
C PRO A 10 7.57 -8.65 -7.25
N PRO A 11 6.97 -9.03 -8.40
CA PRO A 11 5.79 -8.36 -8.90
C PRO A 11 4.62 -8.55 -7.94
N ILE A 12 3.68 -7.60 -7.98
CA ILE A 12 2.54 -7.53 -7.08
C ILE A 12 1.27 -7.84 -7.86
N THR A 13 0.42 -8.69 -7.30
CA THR A 13 -0.89 -9.00 -7.88
C THR A 13 -1.97 -8.08 -7.31
N CYS A 14 -2.67 -7.35 -8.18
CA CYS A 14 -3.85 -6.58 -7.82
C CYS A 14 -5.03 -7.52 -7.54
N ARG A 15 -5.63 -7.40 -6.34
CA ARG A 15 -6.82 -8.18 -5.94
C ARG A 15 -8.01 -7.27 -5.64
N CYS A 16 -8.06 -6.09 -6.27
CA CYS A 16 -9.28 -5.29 -6.27
C CYS A 16 -10.39 -6.06 -6.99
N VAL A 17 -11.59 -6.02 -6.42
CA VAL A 17 -12.81 -6.54 -7.01
C VAL A 17 -13.28 -5.53 -8.05
N THR A 18 -13.48 -6.02 -9.26
CA THR A 18 -14.00 -5.25 -10.39
C THR A 18 -15.51 -4.98 -10.21
N VAL A 19 -16.09 -4.15 -11.07
CA VAL A 19 -17.53 -3.89 -11.06
C VAL A 19 -18.38 -5.16 -11.31
N HIS A 20 -17.76 -6.21 -11.84
CA HIS A 20 -18.40 -7.50 -12.13
C HIS A 20 -18.36 -8.47 -10.93
N GLY A 21 -17.61 -8.15 -9.87
CA GLY A 21 -17.46 -9.01 -8.68
C GLY A 21 -16.25 -9.95 -8.71
N ASP A 22 -15.51 -10.00 -9.81
CA ASP A 22 -14.27 -10.78 -9.96
C ASP A 22 -13.04 -10.00 -9.49
N ASP A 23 -11.97 -10.70 -9.14
CA ASP A 23 -10.68 -10.04 -8.86
C ASP A 23 -9.98 -9.58 -10.14
N CYS A 24 -9.24 -8.48 -10.01
CA CYS A 24 -8.52 -7.87 -11.11
C CYS A 24 -7.41 -8.78 -11.68
N GLY A 25 -6.67 -9.50 -10.83
CA GLY A 25 -5.59 -10.40 -11.23
C GLY A 25 -4.35 -9.75 -11.86
N ALA A 26 -4.35 -8.43 -12.10
CA ALA A 26 -3.26 -7.76 -12.81
C ALA A 26 -1.91 -7.87 -12.06
N ILE A 27 -0.86 -8.25 -12.79
CA ILE A 27 0.51 -8.33 -12.28
C ILE A 27 1.19 -6.98 -12.55
N LEU A 28 1.59 -6.29 -11.48
CA LEU A 28 2.16 -4.96 -11.52
C LEU A 28 3.60 -4.97 -11.00
N PRO A 29 4.46 -4.08 -11.49
CA PRO A 29 5.75 -3.86 -10.85
C PRO A 29 5.53 -3.33 -9.42
N ALA A 30 6.44 -3.65 -8.51
CA ALA A 30 6.44 -3.16 -7.14
C ALA A 30 6.82 -1.66 -7.04
N ASP A 31 6.20 -0.82 -7.86
CA ASP A 31 6.40 0.61 -7.94
C ASP A 31 5.09 1.34 -7.59
N ARG A 32 5.18 2.25 -6.60
CA ARG A 32 4.01 2.95 -6.08
C ARG A 32 3.34 3.86 -7.13
N ILE A 33 4.08 4.39 -8.10
CA ILE A 33 3.55 5.32 -9.09
C ILE A 33 2.72 4.54 -10.11
N LEU A 34 3.29 3.47 -10.64
CA LEU A 34 2.61 2.59 -11.60
C LEU A 34 1.38 1.92 -11.00
N VAL A 35 1.50 1.42 -9.76
CA VAL A 35 0.35 0.85 -9.05
C VAL A 35 -0.72 1.92 -8.76
N SER A 36 -0.34 3.11 -8.32
CA SER A 36 -1.31 4.20 -8.07
C SER A 36 -2.05 4.62 -9.33
N LYS A 37 -1.39 4.58 -10.49
CA LYS A 37 -2.00 4.85 -11.79
C LYS A 37 -3.02 3.76 -12.13
N HIS A 38 -2.60 2.49 -12.10
CA HIS A 38 -3.49 1.34 -12.32
C HIS A 38 -4.74 1.39 -11.44
N LEU A 39 -4.61 1.69 -10.13
CA LEU A 39 -5.75 1.80 -9.23
C LEU A 39 -6.73 2.94 -9.58
N ARG A 40 -6.26 4.01 -10.24
CA ARG A 40 -7.14 5.10 -10.69
C ARG A 40 -7.82 4.76 -12.00
N ASP A 41 -7.06 4.27 -12.96
CA ASP A 41 -7.56 4.00 -14.31
C ASP A 41 -8.51 2.79 -14.32
N GLU A 42 -8.12 1.69 -13.69
CA GLU A 42 -8.87 0.42 -13.77
C GLU A 42 -9.97 0.29 -12.70
N HIS A 43 -9.78 0.95 -11.55
CA HIS A 43 -10.64 0.77 -10.37
C HIS A 43 -11.29 2.06 -9.86
N ALA A 44 -11.03 3.20 -10.52
CA ALA A 44 -11.55 4.51 -10.13
C ALA A 44 -11.31 4.88 -8.64
N LEU A 45 -10.20 4.40 -8.03
CA LEU A 45 -9.90 4.63 -6.60
C LEU A 45 -9.42 6.05 -6.30
N GLY A 46 -9.61 7.01 -7.21
CA GLY A 46 -9.25 8.41 -7.05
C GLY A 46 -10.33 9.35 -7.58
N GLY A 47 -10.15 10.64 -7.33
CA GLY A 47 -11.13 11.67 -7.70
C GLY A 47 -12.43 11.61 -6.87
N GLY A 48 -13.36 12.51 -7.15
CA GLY A 48 -14.63 12.64 -6.42
C GLY A 48 -14.53 13.41 -5.09
N ASN A 49 -15.59 13.33 -4.28
CA ASN A 49 -15.66 14.06 -3.02
C ASN A 49 -14.68 13.46 -1.99
N SER A 50 -13.67 14.22 -1.60
CA SER A 50 -12.60 13.78 -0.69
C SER A 50 -13.10 13.31 0.67
N LYS A 51 -14.17 13.94 1.19
CA LYS A 51 -14.77 13.63 2.49
C LYS A 51 -15.72 12.42 2.46
N GLN A 52 -16.07 11.93 1.27
CA GLN A 52 -16.93 10.76 1.13
C GLN A 52 -16.23 9.51 1.68
N ARG A 53 -16.95 8.72 2.47
CA ARG A 53 -16.51 7.38 2.88
C ARG A 53 -16.92 6.36 1.84
N VAL A 54 -15.98 5.51 1.47
CA VAL A 54 -16.17 4.43 0.49
C VAL A 54 -15.60 3.14 1.05
N THR A 55 -16.21 2.03 0.67
CA THR A 55 -15.73 0.69 1.01
C THR A 55 -14.51 0.36 0.16
N CYS A 56 -13.47 -0.20 0.77
CA CYS A 56 -12.32 -0.69 0.04
C CYS A 56 -12.74 -1.83 -0.90
N PRO A 57 -12.50 -1.75 -2.21
CA PRO A 57 -12.87 -2.82 -3.14
C PRO A 57 -11.85 -3.96 -3.14
N TRP A 58 -10.87 -3.98 -2.24
CA TRP A 58 -9.91 -5.08 -2.17
C TRP A 58 -10.60 -6.37 -1.71
N ARG A 59 -10.29 -7.51 -2.35
CA ARG A 59 -10.83 -8.82 -1.96
C ARG A 59 -10.55 -9.10 -0.48
N ASP A 60 -11.59 -9.51 0.25
CA ASP A 60 -11.58 -9.74 1.69
C ASP A 60 -11.30 -8.49 2.55
N CYS A 61 -11.50 -7.27 2.02
CA CYS A 61 -11.42 -6.04 2.79
C CYS A 61 -12.80 -5.38 2.94
N SER A 62 -13.28 -5.24 4.18
CA SER A 62 -14.56 -4.57 4.47
C SER A 62 -14.37 -3.18 5.10
N ARG A 63 -13.19 -2.57 4.93
CA ARG A 63 -12.85 -1.31 5.60
C ARG A 63 -13.46 -0.12 4.87
N HIS A 64 -14.12 0.75 5.64
CA HIS A 64 -14.61 2.04 5.15
C HIS A 64 -13.54 3.12 5.36
N VAL A 65 -13.10 3.76 4.28
CA VAL A 65 -12.08 4.81 4.30
C VAL A 65 -12.55 6.05 3.55
N LEU A 66 -11.94 7.20 3.85
CA LEU A 66 -12.16 8.40 3.04
C LEU A 66 -11.66 8.15 1.61
N ARG A 67 -12.39 8.65 0.63
CA ARG A 67 -12.07 8.47 -0.79
C ARG A 67 -10.68 8.98 -1.13
N GLU A 68 -10.29 10.12 -0.58
CA GLU A 68 -8.93 10.67 -0.73
C GLU A 68 -7.82 9.77 -0.14
N SER A 69 -8.17 8.93 0.83
CA SER A 69 -7.24 8.02 1.51
C SER A 69 -7.24 6.61 0.95
N LEU A 70 -8.08 6.29 -0.03
CA LEU A 70 -8.30 4.92 -0.50
C LEU A 70 -7.06 4.33 -1.17
N ILE A 71 -6.42 5.06 -2.10
CA ILE A 71 -5.16 4.63 -2.73
C ILE A 71 -4.08 4.38 -1.67
N ARG A 72 -3.93 5.31 -0.73
CA ARG A 72 -2.96 5.19 0.37
C ARG A 72 -3.26 3.97 1.25
N HIS A 73 -4.53 3.68 1.50
CA HIS A 73 -4.94 2.48 2.23
C HIS A 73 -4.52 1.21 1.48
N VAL A 74 -4.81 1.12 0.18
CA VAL A 74 -4.44 -0.05 -0.63
C VAL A 74 -2.93 -0.27 -0.67
N LEU A 75 -2.18 0.79 -1.00
CA LEU A 75 -0.72 0.71 -1.09
C LEU A 75 -0.06 0.32 0.24
N SER A 76 -0.60 0.80 1.37
CA SER A 76 -0.02 0.52 2.70
C SER A 76 -0.48 -0.80 3.29
N THR A 77 -1.75 -1.17 3.14
CA THR A 77 -2.37 -2.30 3.83
C THR A 77 -2.26 -3.59 3.01
N HIS A 78 -2.50 -3.51 1.71
CA HIS A 78 -2.56 -4.70 0.86
C HIS A 78 -1.25 -4.95 0.12
N LEU A 79 -0.57 -3.88 -0.29
CA LEU A 79 0.62 -3.98 -1.14
C LEU A 79 1.93 -3.70 -0.41
N ARG A 80 1.86 -3.12 0.79
CA ARG A 80 3.02 -2.75 1.62
C ARG A 80 4.08 -1.91 0.86
N LEU A 81 3.64 -1.12 -0.13
CA LEU A 81 4.49 -0.25 -0.95
C LEU A 81 4.78 1.11 -0.32
N LEU A 82 4.05 1.47 0.73
CA LEU A 82 4.29 2.70 1.50
C LEU A 82 5.18 2.47 2.72
N THR A 83 5.89 1.35 2.76
CA THR A 83 6.81 1.08 3.86
C THR A 83 8.05 1.96 3.77
N TRP A 84 8.42 2.56 4.89
CA TRP A 84 9.69 3.23 5.09
C TRP A 84 10.58 2.34 5.95
N VAL A 85 11.80 2.06 5.47
CA VAL A 85 12.81 1.37 6.26
C VAL A 85 13.64 2.43 6.99
N CYS A 86 13.75 2.31 8.31
CA CYS A 86 14.64 3.19 9.08
C CYS A 86 16.10 2.87 8.76
N PRO A 87 16.93 3.83 8.31
CA PRO A 87 18.33 3.56 8.03
C PRO A 87 19.16 3.24 9.28
N ALA A 88 18.69 3.61 10.48
CA ALA A 88 19.41 3.40 11.74
C ALA A 88 19.13 2.03 12.39
N CYS A 89 17.92 1.48 12.24
CA CYS A 89 17.52 0.23 12.91
C CYS A 89 16.90 -0.81 11.98
N LEU A 90 16.81 -0.51 10.68
CA LEU A 90 16.28 -1.36 9.61
C LEU A 90 14.83 -1.85 9.78
N LYS A 91 14.08 -1.30 10.75
CA LYS A 91 12.65 -1.61 10.93
C LYS A 91 11.81 -1.00 9.81
N VAL A 92 10.79 -1.74 9.40
CA VAL A 92 9.85 -1.41 8.33
C VAL A 92 8.60 -0.75 8.92
N PHE A 93 8.36 0.51 8.59
CA PHE A 93 7.24 1.32 9.09
C PHE A 93 6.25 1.63 7.99
N ALA A 94 4.94 1.60 8.26
CA ALA A 94 3.93 1.87 7.24
C ALA A 94 3.87 3.34 6.77
N ARG A 95 4.41 4.30 7.54
CA ARG A 95 4.35 5.76 7.26
C ARG A 95 5.50 6.53 7.93
N ARG A 96 6.02 7.54 7.24
CA ARG A 96 7.03 8.49 7.78
C ARG A 96 6.49 9.41 8.88
N GLY A 97 5.16 9.58 8.96
CA GLY A 97 4.48 10.50 9.90
C GLY A 97 4.24 9.97 11.31
N THR A 98 4.62 8.72 11.62
CA THR A 98 4.54 8.15 12.99
C THR A 98 5.92 8.09 13.65
N ALA A 99 6.89 8.85 13.14
CA ALA A 99 8.29 8.86 13.55
C ALA A 99 8.55 9.61 14.87
N HIS A 100 7.64 9.56 15.85
CA HIS A 100 7.81 10.32 17.09
C HIS A 100 8.54 9.59 18.21
N LYS A 101 9.12 8.39 17.98
CA LYS A 101 10.07 7.72 18.91
C LYS A 101 10.56 6.37 18.34
N CYS A 102 11.45 6.38 17.35
CA CYS A 102 12.25 5.19 17.08
C CYS A 102 13.48 5.23 18.01
N GLN A 103 13.28 4.90 19.29
CA GLN A 103 14.34 4.84 20.30
C GLN A 103 15.19 3.57 20.07
N PRO A 104 16.53 3.61 20.23
CA PRO A 104 17.34 2.40 20.21
C PRO A 104 16.89 1.49 21.37
N GLY A 105 16.33 0.31 21.07
CA GLY A 105 15.90 -0.64 22.11
C GLY A 105 14.65 -1.47 21.81
N GLY A 106 13.78 -1.05 20.89
CA GLY A 106 12.86 -1.96 20.22
C GLY A 106 11.82 -2.73 21.05
N GLU A 107 11.36 -2.22 22.18
CA GLU A 107 10.17 -2.76 22.88
C GLU A 107 8.91 -1.94 22.53
N MET A 108 7.83 -2.67 22.19
CA MET A 108 6.50 -2.14 21.98
C MET A 108 5.75 -2.20 23.31
N LEU A 109 5.45 -1.06 23.93
CA LEU A 109 4.52 -1.03 25.05
C LEU A 109 3.09 -1.33 24.54
N PRO A 110 2.37 -2.31 25.11
CA PRO A 110 0.93 -2.41 24.91
C PRO A 110 0.21 -1.31 25.68
N HIS A 111 -0.96 -0.97 25.15
CA HIS A 111 -1.91 0.03 25.65
C HIS A 111 -2.57 -0.39 26.95
#